data_AF-A0A179H2A6-F1
#
_entry.id   AF-A0A179H2A6-F1
#
_cell.length_a   1.000
_cell.length_b   1.000
_cell.length_c   1.000
_cell.angle_alpha   90.00
_cell.angle_beta   90.00
_cell.angle_gamma   90.00
#
_symmetry.space_group_name_H-M   'P 1'
#
loop_
_entity.id
_entity.type
_entity.pdbx_description
1 polymer ?
#
loop_
_entity_poly.entity_id
_entity_poly.type
_entity_poly.pdbx_seq_one_letter_code
_entity_poly.pdbx_strand_id
1 'polypeptide(L)'
;MAISLSPSTWNSLGLGVAATWAALGLAGGLRPAAAADLFGITALGSGGRGDGKSGADRDSMIGFAGVLGSRDMTIALTLLYLGRAGRNADMGAVILSTMTITAVDIWLVWRKKKGFNSELGVLTVGSLIWAVIGFGLRGHSD
;
A
#
# COMPACT_ATOMS: atom_id res chain seq x y z
N MET A 1 -2.96 4.25 26.98
CA MET A 1 -3.88 5.40 26.97
C MET A 1 -4.74 5.26 25.72
N ALA A 2 -5.95 4.74 25.85
CA ALA A 2 -6.83 4.53 24.70
C ALA A 2 -7.38 5.90 24.26
N ILE A 3 -7.23 6.23 22.98
CA ILE A 3 -7.84 7.43 22.41
C ILE A 3 -9.33 7.13 22.29
N SER A 4 -10.15 7.75 23.15
CA SER A 4 -11.61 7.56 23.14
C SER A 4 -12.23 8.34 21.97
N LEU A 5 -12.22 7.76 20.77
CA LEU A 5 -12.96 8.29 19.61
C LEU A 5 -14.32 7.61 19.50
N SER A 6 -15.28 8.26 18.83
CA SER A 6 -16.58 7.65 18.58
C SER A 6 -16.47 6.54 17.51
N PRO A 7 -17.39 5.55 17.50
CA PRO A 7 -17.40 4.50 16.47
C PRO A 7 -17.50 5.02 15.04
N SER A 8 -18.16 6.15 14.82
CA SER A 8 -18.28 6.79 13.50
C SER A 8 -16.98 7.48 13.08
N THR A 9 -16.22 8.06 14.02
CA THR A 9 -14.87 8.59 13.74
C THR A 9 -13.93 7.46 13.33
N TRP A 10 -13.94 6.34 14.06
CA TRP A 10 -13.15 5.17 13.69
C TRP A 10 -13.51 4.62 12.31
N ASN A 11 -14.80 4.56 11.99
CA ASN A 11 -15.24 4.12 10.67
C ASN A 11 -14.72 5.05 9.56
N SER A 12 -14.82 6.37 9.75
CA SER A 12 -14.27 7.36 8.81
C SER A 12 -12.75 7.24 8.64
N LEU A 13 -12.01 6.95 9.72
CA LEU A 13 -10.57 6.71 9.64
C LEU A 13 -10.25 5.46 8.82
N GLY A 14 -10.98 4.35 9.03
CA GLY A 14 -10.82 3.14 8.22
C GLY A 14 -11.18 3.34 6.74
N LEU A 15 -12.24 4.10 6.45
CA LEU A 15 -12.60 4.50 5.08
C LEU A 15 -11.54 5.43 4.46
N GLY A 16 -10.87 6.26 5.25
CA GLY A 16 -9.71 7.03 4.79
C GLY A 16 -8.53 6.14 4.38
N VAL A 17 -8.28 5.06 5.14
CA VAL A 17 -7.29 4.03 4.77
C VAL A 17 -7.72 3.35 3.45
N ALA A 18 -9.01 3.02 3.30
CA ALA A 18 -9.55 2.47 2.05
C ALA A 18 -9.32 3.41 0.85
N ALA A 19 -9.60 4.71 1.01
CA ALA A 19 -9.37 5.71 -0.03
C ALA A 19 -7.89 5.83 -0.41
N THR A 20 -6.98 5.70 0.56
CA THR A 20 -5.54 5.74 0.29
C THR A 20 -5.08 4.51 -0.48
N TRP A 21 -5.55 3.31 -0.12
CA TRP A 21 -5.31 2.09 -0.92
C TRP A 21 -5.87 2.21 -2.34
N ALA A 22 -7.05 2.81 -2.51
CA ALA A 22 -7.59 3.07 -3.84
C ALA A 22 -6.69 4.04 -4.63
N ALA A 23 -6.20 5.11 -4.01
CA ALA A 23 -5.30 6.04 -4.65
C ALA A 23 -3.98 5.37 -5.07
N LEU A 24 -3.40 4.51 -4.23
CA LEU A 24 -2.20 3.74 -4.55
C LEU A 24 -2.45 2.75 -5.69
N GLY A 25 -3.58 2.05 -5.68
CA GLY A 25 -3.96 1.13 -6.75
C GLY A 25 -4.12 1.82 -8.10
N LEU A 26 -4.78 2.99 -8.13
CA LEU A 26 -4.89 3.82 -9.34
C LEU A 26 -3.53 4.35 -9.77
N ALA A 27 -2.70 4.82 -8.84
CA ALA A 27 -1.37 5.34 -9.15
C ALA A 27 -0.48 4.25 -9.77
N GLY A 28 -0.52 3.02 -9.25
CA GLY A 28 0.18 1.87 -9.82
C GLY A 28 -0.28 1.56 -11.24
N GLY A 29 -1.59 1.54 -11.49
CA GLY A 29 -2.14 1.27 -12.83
C GLY A 29 -1.88 2.38 -13.85
N LEU A 30 -2.01 3.65 -13.45
CA LEU A 30 -1.87 4.81 -14.36
C LEU A 30 -0.41 5.24 -14.55
N ARG A 31 0.47 4.96 -13.60
CA ARG A 31 1.89 5.34 -13.64
C ARG A 31 2.80 4.13 -13.34
N PRO A 32 2.80 3.11 -14.23
CA PRO A 32 3.58 1.89 -14.02
C PRO A 32 5.10 2.16 -13.93
N ALA A 33 5.60 3.18 -14.64
CA ALA A 33 7.00 3.59 -14.57
C ALA A 33 7.39 4.11 -13.17
N ALA A 34 6.55 4.94 -12.54
CA ALA A 34 6.81 5.45 -11.20
C ALA A 34 6.77 4.33 -10.15
N ALA A 35 5.87 3.36 -10.30
CA ALA A 35 5.83 2.18 -9.45
C ALA A 35 7.09 1.31 -9.63
N ALA A 36 7.49 1.05 -10.87
CA ALA A 36 8.71 0.29 -11.14
C ALA A 36 9.98 0.99 -10.68
N ASP A 37 10.07 2.33 -10.78
CA ASP A 37 11.19 3.11 -10.25
C ASP A 37 11.24 3.03 -8.72
N LEU A 38 10.09 3.16 -8.03
CA LEU A 38 9.98 3.05 -6.58
C LEU A 38 10.52 1.71 -6.07
N PHE A 39 10.20 0.62 -6.78
CA PHE A 39 10.63 -0.74 -6.43
C PHE A 39 11.93 -1.19 -7.13
N GLY A 40 12.52 -0.34 -7.97
CA GLY A 40 13.79 -0.59 -8.66
C GLY A 40 13.74 -1.68 -9.73
N ILE A 41 12.62 -1.85 -10.41
CA ILE A 41 12.42 -2.77 -11.55
C ILE A 41 13.02 -2.19 -12.84
N THR A 42 13.02 -0.87 -12.99
CA THR A 42 13.65 -0.17 -14.13
C THR A 42 15.19 -0.26 -14.14
N ALA A 43 15.81 -0.54 -12.99
CA ALA A 43 17.27 -0.65 -12.86
C ALA A 43 17.87 -1.95 -13.44
N LEU A 44 17.05 -2.90 -13.90
CA LEU A 44 17.53 -4.10 -14.61
C LEU A 44 17.89 -3.80 -16.09
N GLY A 45 17.47 -2.66 -16.63
CA GLY A 45 17.61 -2.31 -18.05
C GLY A 45 18.81 -1.44 -18.42
N SER A 46 19.51 -0.78 -17.48
CA SER A 46 20.59 0.17 -17.84
C SER A 46 21.96 -0.48 -18.07
N GLY A 47 22.04 -1.82 -18.05
CA GLY A 47 23.28 -2.58 -18.00
C GLY A 47 23.53 -3.55 -19.16
N GLY A 48 23.14 -3.23 -20.40
CA GLY A 48 23.61 -4.04 -21.54
C GLY A 48 22.92 -3.81 -22.88
N ARG A 49 23.70 -3.26 -23.83
CA ARG A 49 23.69 -3.46 -25.30
C ARG A 49 22.51 -4.23 -25.92
N GLY A 50 21.85 -3.57 -26.88
CA GLY A 50 21.39 -4.14 -28.15
C GLY A 50 20.04 -4.85 -28.17
N ASP A 51 19.13 -4.33 -29.01
CA ASP A 51 18.05 -5.00 -29.76
C ASP A 51 17.36 -6.22 -29.11
N GLY A 52 16.16 -5.99 -28.55
CA GLY A 52 15.18 -7.04 -28.20
C GLY A 52 14.70 -7.08 -26.74
N LYS A 53 15.45 -6.49 -25.79
CA LYS A 53 15.12 -6.52 -24.33
C LYS A 53 14.10 -5.49 -23.85
N SER A 54 13.91 -4.40 -24.59
CA SER A 54 13.03 -3.30 -24.17
C SER A 54 11.55 -3.69 -24.05
N GLY A 55 11.09 -4.70 -24.80
CA GLY A 55 9.72 -5.23 -24.70
C GLY A 55 9.49 -6.05 -23.42
N ALA A 56 10.40 -6.98 -23.11
CA ALA A 56 10.29 -7.84 -21.93
C ALA A 56 10.40 -7.07 -20.60
N ASP A 57 11.23 -6.03 -20.53
CA ASP A 57 11.33 -5.14 -19.36
C ASP A 57 10.06 -4.30 -19.18
N ARG A 58 9.45 -3.85 -20.29
CA ARG A 58 8.20 -3.11 -20.29
C ARG A 58 7.01 -3.99 -19.86
N ASP A 59 6.94 -5.22 -20.35
CA ASP A 59 5.90 -6.17 -19.97
C ASP A 59 6.03 -6.59 -18.50
N SER A 60 7.26 -6.76 -18.00
CA SER A 60 7.52 -7.04 -16.58
C SER A 60 7.13 -5.86 -15.69
N MET A 61 7.39 -4.63 -16.13
CA MET A 61 6.98 -3.40 -15.44
C MET A 61 5.45 -3.25 -15.40
N ILE A 62 4.77 -3.45 -16.54
CA ILE A 62 3.30 -3.40 -16.61
C ILE A 62 2.68 -4.52 -15.78
N GLY A 63 3.23 -5.73 -15.83
CA GLY A 63 2.78 -6.87 -15.03
C GLY A 63 2.92 -6.60 -13.54
N PHE A 64 4.07 -6.11 -13.09
CA PHE A 64 4.28 -5.76 -11.68
C PHE A 64 3.36 -4.62 -11.22
N ALA A 65 3.26 -3.55 -12.00
CA ALA A 65 2.36 -2.44 -11.72
C ALA A 65 0.88 -2.88 -11.67
N GLY A 66 0.49 -3.82 -12.54
CA GLY A 66 -0.84 -4.44 -12.52
C GLY A 66 -1.09 -5.29 -11.29
N VAL A 67 -0.10 -6.08 -10.84
CA VAL A 67 -0.19 -6.87 -9.60
C VAL A 67 -0.31 -5.97 -8.37
N LEU A 68 0.52 -4.92 -8.28
CA LEU A 68 0.41 -3.92 -7.20
C LEU A 68 -0.94 -3.21 -7.23
N GLY A 69 -1.35 -2.72 -8.41
CA GLY A 69 -2.58 -1.97 -8.58
C GLY A 69 -3.83 -2.78 -8.20
N SER A 70 -3.91 -4.03 -8.67
CA SER A 70 -5.03 -4.94 -8.36
C SER A 70 -5.07 -5.35 -6.90
N ARG A 71 -3.93 -5.61 -6.27
CA ARG A 71 -3.80 -5.88 -4.83
C ARG A 71 -4.36 -4.71 -4.02
N ASP A 72 -3.89 -3.51 -4.30
CA ASP A 72 -4.26 -2.29 -3.56
C ASP A 72 -5.75 -1.96 -3.76
N MET A 73 -6.30 -2.17 -4.96
CA MET A 73 -7.74 -2.07 -5.22
C MET A 73 -8.56 -3.09 -4.45
N THR A 74 -8.09 -4.33 -4.36
CA THR A 74 -8.78 -5.40 -3.63
C THR A 74 -8.88 -5.05 -2.14
N ILE A 75 -7.80 -4.53 -1.57
CA ILE A 75 -7.77 -4.04 -0.18
C ILE A 75 -8.75 -2.88 -0.01
N ALA A 76 -8.72 -1.89 -0.90
CA ALA A 76 -9.61 -0.73 -0.85
C ALA A 76 -11.09 -1.11 -0.88
N LEU A 77 -11.49 -1.99 -1.81
CA LEU A 77 -12.87 -2.47 -1.93
C LEU A 77 -13.30 -3.26 -0.70
N THR A 78 -12.42 -4.10 -0.15
CA THR A 78 -12.70 -4.86 1.07
C THR A 78 -12.95 -3.93 2.26
N LEU A 79 -12.09 -2.93 2.45
CA LEU A 79 -12.26 -1.94 3.52
C LEU A 79 -13.51 -1.09 3.33
N LEU A 80 -13.82 -0.69 2.09
CA LEU A 80 -15.03 0.07 1.78
C LEU A 80 -16.29 -0.74 2.08
N TYR A 81 -16.31 -2.03 1.71
CA TYR A 81 -17.42 -2.92 2.04
C TYR A 81 -17.62 -3.05 3.55
N LEU A 82 -16.54 -3.32 4.30
CA LEU A 82 -16.59 -3.48 5.76
C LEU A 82 -16.99 -2.18 6.47
N GLY A 83 -16.46 -1.04 6.02
CA GLY A 83 -16.78 0.28 6.56
C GLY A 83 -18.24 0.67 6.31
N ARG A 84 -18.80 0.36 5.14
CA ARG A 84 -20.24 0.56 4.88
C ARG A 84 -21.14 -0.35 5.72
N ALA A 85 -20.67 -1.56 6.04
CA ALA A 85 -21.36 -2.48 6.95
C ALA A 85 -21.20 -2.13 8.43
N GLY A 86 -20.40 -1.10 8.78
CA GLY A 86 -20.10 -0.74 10.17
C GLY A 86 -19.27 -1.77 10.93
N ARG A 87 -18.63 -2.72 10.22
CA ARG A 87 -17.84 -3.81 10.79
C ARG A 87 -16.41 -3.34 11.10
N ASN A 88 -16.31 -2.44 12.08
CA ASN A 88 -15.05 -1.79 12.47
C ASN A 88 -13.97 -2.79 12.90
N ALA A 89 -14.33 -3.82 13.66
CA ALA A 89 -13.40 -4.87 14.11
C ALA A 89 -12.71 -5.58 12.94
N ASP A 90 -13.50 -5.99 11.95
CA ASP A 90 -13.03 -6.71 10.77
C ASP A 90 -12.23 -5.79 9.84
N MET A 91 -12.66 -4.53 9.72
CA MET A 91 -11.92 -3.52 8.99
C MET A 91 -10.53 -3.30 9.61
N GLY A 92 -10.45 -3.22 10.94
CA GLY A 92 -9.19 -3.18 11.67
C GLY A 92 -8.31 -4.40 11.45
N ALA A 93 -8.90 -5.61 11.42
CA ALA A 93 -8.17 -6.84 11.13
C ALA A 93 -7.57 -6.86 9.71
N VAL A 94 -8.31 -6.37 8.70
CA VAL A 94 -7.80 -6.23 7.34
C VAL A 94 -6.68 -5.20 7.28
N ILE A 95 -6.82 -4.04 7.93
CA ILE A 95 -5.75 -3.02 7.97
C ILE A 95 -4.49 -3.62 8.60
N LEU A 96 -4.62 -4.30 9.74
CA LEU A 96 -3.48 -4.93 10.42
C LEU A 96 -2.84 -6.04 9.58
N SER A 97 -3.62 -6.85 8.86
CA SER A 97 -3.04 -7.89 7.99
C SER A 97 -2.25 -7.28 6.83
N THR A 98 -2.72 -6.16 6.27
CA THR A 98 -2.00 -5.43 5.20
C THR A 98 -0.68 -4.81 5.66
N MET A 99 -0.42 -4.71 6.98
CA MET A 99 0.88 -4.26 7.48
C MET A 99 2.02 -5.20 7.08
N THR A 100 1.73 -6.49 6.88
CA THR A 100 2.71 -7.45 6.37
C THR A 100 3.16 -7.08 4.96
N ILE A 101 2.21 -6.64 4.12
CA ILE A 101 2.47 -6.17 2.75
C ILE A 101 3.31 -4.89 2.80
N THR A 102 2.93 -3.92 3.64
CA THR A 102 3.70 -2.66 3.76
C THR A 102 5.11 -2.88 4.30
N ALA A 103 5.30 -3.85 5.19
CA ALA A 103 6.63 -4.20 5.70
C ALA A 103 7.53 -4.75 4.58
N VAL A 104 6.98 -5.60 3.70
CA VAL A 104 7.68 -6.08 2.51
C VAL A 104 7.99 -4.93 1.56
N ASP A 105 7.04 -4.03 1.31
CA ASP A 105 7.24 -2.88 0.42
C ASP A 105 8.35 -1.95 0.96
N ILE A 106 8.35 -1.63 2.26
CA ILE A 106 9.41 -0.85 2.92
C ILE A 106 10.76 -1.58 2.82
N TRP A 107 10.80 -2.89 3.05
CA TRP A 107 12.03 -3.68 2.95
C TRP A 107 12.60 -3.67 1.53
N LEU A 108 11.76 -3.80 0.50
CA LEU A 108 12.17 -3.71 -0.90
C LEU A 108 12.76 -2.34 -1.23
N VAL A 109 12.08 -1.25 -0.85
CA VAL A 109 12.56 0.12 -1.06
C VAL A 109 13.87 0.37 -0.30
N TRP A 110 13.96 -0.07 0.95
CA TRP A 110 15.15 0.07 1.80
C TRP A 110 16.37 -0.63 1.20
N ARG A 111 16.19 -1.90 0.77
CA ARG A 111 17.26 -2.70 0.17
C ARG A 111 17.80 -2.05 -1.11
N LYS A 112 16.95 -1.35 -1.86
CA LYS A 112 17.32 -0.72 -3.13
C LYS A 112 17.98 0.64 -2.94
N LYS A 113 17.40 1.53 -2.13
CA LYS A 113 17.86 2.92 -2.05
C LYS A 113 19.02 3.16 -1.07
N LYS A 114 19.57 2.11 -0.42
CA LYS A 114 20.74 2.14 0.49
C LYS A 114 20.85 3.46 1.28
N GLY A 115 19.78 3.84 1.99
CA GLY A 115 19.70 5.11 2.69
C GLY A 115 18.27 5.50 3.04
N PHE A 116 18.10 6.30 4.10
CA PHE A 116 16.81 6.82 4.50
C PHE A 116 16.44 7.98 3.56
N ASN A 117 15.54 7.72 2.61
CA ASN A 117 15.04 8.71 1.65
C ASN A 117 13.65 9.19 2.06
N SER A 118 13.21 10.33 1.50
CA SER A 118 11.88 10.89 1.75
C SER A 118 10.75 9.90 1.51
N GLU A 119 10.82 9.10 0.45
CA GLU A 119 9.82 8.08 0.10
C GLU A 119 9.71 6.97 1.15
N LEU A 120 10.85 6.48 1.66
CA LEU A 120 10.87 5.46 2.70
C LEU A 120 10.33 6.02 4.02
N GLY A 121 10.62 7.29 4.32
CA GLY A 121 10.03 8.00 5.44
C GLY A 121 8.51 8.08 5.34
N VAL A 122 7.98 8.46 4.17
CA VAL A 122 6.53 8.54 3.94
C VAL A 122 5.85 7.17 4.09
N LEU A 123 6.42 6.11 3.52
CA LEU A 123 5.87 4.74 3.66
C LEU A 123 5.90 4.26 5.11
N THR A 124 6.99 4.52 5.82
CA THR A 124 7.14 4.11 7.23
C THR A 124 6.15 4.86 8.12
N VAL A 125 6.08 6.18 8.01
CA VAL A 125 5.13 7.00 8.79
C VAL A 125 3.68 6.63 8.44
N GLY A 126 3.38 6.45 7.15
CA GLY A 126 2.06 6.00 6.70
C GLY A 126 1.66 4.65 7.30
N SER A 127 2.57 3.66 7.29
CA SER A 127 2.32 2.34 7.88
C SER A 127 2.07 2.41 9.39
N LEU A 128 2.80 3.28 10.11
CA LEU A 128 2.57 3.46 11.55
C LEU A 128 1.20 4.07 11.84
N ILE A 129 0.78 5.06 11.05
CA ILE A 129 -0.55 5.65 11.16
C ILE A 129 -1.63 4.59 10.89
N TRP A 130 -1.46 3.79 9.83
CA TRP A 130 -2.40 2.70 9.52
C TRP A 130 -2.45 1.64 10.59
N ALA A 131 -1.31 1.26 11.19
CA ALA A 131 -1.26 0.32 12.31
C ALA A 131 -2.04 0.86 13.52
N VAL A 132 -1.86 2.13 13.87
CA VAL A 132 -2.63 2.77 14.96
C VAL A 132 -4.12 2.77 14.66
N ILE A 133 -4.51 3.09 13.42
CA ILE A 133 -5.92 3.06 13.00
C ILE A 133 -6.49 1.64 13.09
N GLY A 134 -5.75 0.63 12.63
CA GLY A 134 -6.16 -0.78 12.69
C GLY A 134 -6.33 -1.30 14.12
N PHE A 135 -5.40 -0.97 15.02
CA PHE A 135 -5.51 -1.30 16.44
C PHE A 135 -6.69 -0.59 17.10
N GLY A 136 -6.90 0.69 16.82
CA GLY A 136 -8.02 1.46 17.37
C GLY A 136 -9.40 0.97 16.90
N LEU A 137 -9.51 0.56 15.64
CA LEU A 137 -10.71 -0.07 15.09
C LEU A 137 -11.05 -1.41 15.75
N ARG A 138 -10.03 -2.18 16.16
CA ARG A 138 -10.23 -3.47 16.84
C ARG A 138 -10.57 -3.30 18.32
N GLY A 139 -9.89 -2.39 19.02
CA GLY A 139 -10.05 -2.16 20.45
C GLY A 139 -11.36 -1.50 20.90
N HIS A 140 -12.21 -1.04 19.97
CA HIS A 140 -13.56 -0.52 20.25
C HIS A 140 -14.67 -1.57 20.11
N SER A 141 -14.30 -2.83 19.90
CA SER A 141 -15.24 -3.94 19.65
C SER A 141 -15.44 -4.86 20.86
N ASP A 142 -14.71 -4.61 21.95
CA ASP A 142 -14.81 -5.28 23.26
C ASP A 142 -15.29 -4.27 24.31
#